data_AF-B9Z428-F1
#
_entry.id   AF-B9Z428-F1
#
_cell.length_a   1.000
_cell.length_b   1.000
_cell.length_c   1.000
_cell.angle_alpha   90.00
_cell.angle_beta   90.00
_cell.angle_gamma   90.00
#
_symmetry.space_group_name_H-M   'P 1'
#
loop_
_entity.id
_entity.type
_entity.pdbx_description
1 polymer ?
#
loop_
_entity_poly.entity_id
_entity_poly.type
_entity_poly.pdbx_seq_one_letter_code
_entity_poly.pdbx_strand_id
1 'polypeptide(L)'
;MGYVFMQKSKFSLNQNRYLALGLLFEGEAPKLFLIPSKVWESPNSVFVDRDYEGLKSKPEWGVNISKKNLPSLEPYLFESMVKRLTI
;
A
#
# COMPACT_ATOMS: atom_id res chain seq x y z
N MET A 1 -8.56 -10.83 -6.50
CA MET A 1 -7.98 -9.48 -6.68
C MET A 1 -8.78 -8.52 -5.82
N GLY A 2 -8.14 -7.54 -5.20
CA GLY A 2 -8.73 -6.83 -4.06
C GLY A 2 -8.28 -5.39 -3.95
N TYR A 3 -8.81 -4.71 -2.94
CA TYR A 3 -8.50 -3.33 -2.63
C TYR A 3 -8.36 -3.22 -1.10
N VAL A 4 -7.24 -2.70 -0.64
CA VAL A 4 -7.00 -2.41 0.77
C VAL A 4 -6.90 -0.91 0.91
N PHE A 5 -7.43 -0.36 2.00
CA PHE A 5 -7.33 1.07 2.24
C PHE A 5 -7.18 1.40 3.71
N MET A 6 -6.62 2.59 3.96
CA MET A 6 -6.53 3.19 5.28
C MET A 6 -7.19 4.56 5.22
N GLN A 7 -8.05 4.87 6.20
CA GLN A 7 -8.64 6.20 6.30
C GLN A 7 -7.55 7.24 6.57
N LYS A 8 -7.54 8.35 5.85
CA LYS A 8 -6.50 9.39 6.00
C LYS A 8 -6.41 9.92 7.43
N SER A 9 -7.54 9.99 8.13
CA SER A 9 -7.62 10.41 9.54
C SER A 9 -6.90 9.50 10.53
N LYS A 10 -6.58 8.26 10.14
CA LYS A 10 -5.90 7.27 10.99
C LYS A 10 -4.49 6.93 10.50
N PHE A 11 -4.14 7.35 9.28
CA PHE A 11 -2.89 6.99 8.62
C PHE A 11 -2.25 8.22 7.99
N SER A 12 -1.53 8.98 8.81
CA SER A 12 -0.80 10.18 8.38
C SER A 12 0.47 9.81 7.63
N LEU A 13 0.68 10.39 6.45
CA LEU A 13 1.89 10.13 5.66
C LEU A 13 3.11 10.76 6.35
N ASN A 14 4.16 9.96 6.57
CA ASN A 14 5.44 10.42 7.11
C ASN A 14 6.55 9.38 6.87
N GLN A 15 7.80 9.76 7.12
CA GLN A 15 8.98 8.92 6.85
C GLN A 15 9.03 7.62 7.66
N ASN A 16 8.41 7.58 8.84
CA ASN A 16 8.50 6.43 9.77
C ASN A 16 7.23 5.58 9.79
N ARG A 17 6.24 5.86 8.94
CA ARG A 17 5.00 5.09 8.84
C ARG A 17 5.00 4.24 7.58
N TYR A 18 4.64 2.98 7.74
CA TYR A 18 4.56 1.99 6.68
C TYR A 18 3.24 1.22 6.75
N LEU A 19 2.79 0.71 5.61
CA LEU A 19 1.77 -0.34 5.52
C LEU A 19 2.47 -1.69 5.41
N ALA A 20 2.21 -2.60 6.33
CA ALA A 20 2.51 -4.02 6.15
C ALA A 20 1.33 -4.70 5.44
N LEU A 21 1.57 -5.29 4.28
CA LEU A 21 0.55 -5.96 3.48
C LEU A 21 0.95 -7.42 3.25
N GLY A 22 0.07 -8.35 3.62
CA GLY A 22 0.20 -9.77 3.31
C GLY A 22 -0.83 -10.20 2.27
N LEU A 23 -0.36 -10.78 1.17
CA LEU A 23 -1.22 -11.40 0.16
C LEU A 23 -1.06 -12.91 0.22
N LEU A 24 -2.18 -13.60 0.45
CA LEU A 24 -2.25 -15.05 0.51
C LEU A 24 -2.90 -15.56 -0.78
N PHE A 25 -2.21 -16.47 -1.46
CA PHE A 25 -2.73 -17.17 -2.63
C PHE A 25 -2.72 -18.67 -2.32
N GLU A 26 -3.78 -19.36 -2.71
CA GLU A 26 -3.89 -20.80 -2.48
C GLU A 26 -2.75 -21.54 -3.18
N GLY A 27 -2.04 -22.40 -2.43
CA GLY A 27 -0.90 -23.16 -2.94
C GLY A 27 0.40 -22.37 -3.13
N GLU A 28 0.44 -21.07 -2.80
CA GLU A 28 1.67 -20.26 -2.84
C GLU A 28 2.10 -19.81 -1.43
N ALA A 29 3.39 -19.53 -1.28
CA ALA A 29 3.89 -18.84 -0.08
C ALA A 29 3.32 -17.40 0.00
N PRO A 30 3.09 -16.85 1.20
CA PRO A 30 2.63 -15.48 1.37
C PRO A 30 3.56 -14.47 0.69
N LYS A 31 2.98 -13.52 -0.04
CA LYS A 31 3.73 -12.35 -0.55
C LYS A 31 3.55 -11.21 0.44
N LEU A 32 4.64 -10.89 1.14
CA LEU A 32 4.67 -9.84 2.16
C LEU A 32 5.33 -8.57 1.61
N PHE A 33 4.72 -7.43 1.88
CA PHE A 33 5.19 -6.12 1.46
C PHE A 33 5.25 -5.15 2.64
N LEU A 34 6.23 -4.26 2.61
CA LEU A 34 6.37 -3.15 3.57
C LEU A 34 6.43 -1.84 2.79
N ILE A 35 5.30 -1.17 2.67
CA ILE A 35 5.14 -0.01 1.78
C ILE A 35 5.30 1.27 2.58
N PRO A 36 6.27 2.16 2.27
CA PRO A 36 6.38 3.46 2.92
C PRO A 36 5.12 4.29 2.71
N SER A 37 4.61 4.96 3.75
CA SER A 37 3.43 5.81 3.62
C SER A 37 3.64 6.98 2.64
N LYS A 38 4.89 7.39 2.40
CA LYS A 38 5.20 8.47 1.46
C LYS A 38 4.84 8.15 0.00
N VAL A 39 4.60 6.89 -0.39
CA VAL A 39 4.22 6.56 -1.78
C VAL A 39 2.92 7.25 -2.21
N TRP A 40 2.02 7.53 -1.27
CA TRP A 40 0.76 8.23 -1.56
C TRP A 40 0.90 9.74 -1.76
N GLU A 41 2.08 10.32 -1.52
CA GLU A 41 2.37 11.70 -1.96
C GLU A 41 2.49 11.81 -3.49
N SER A 42 2.62 10.68 -4.20
CA SER A 42 2.68 10.61 -5.66
C SER A 42 1.78 9.46 -6.15
N PRO A 43 0.45 9.64 -6.08
CA PRO A 43 -0.50 8.58 -6.38
C PRO A 43 -0.40 8.09 -7.83
N ASN A 44 -0.72 6.82 -8.03
CA ASN A 44 -0.69 6.15 -9.33
C ASN A 44 -1.74 5.04 -9.40
N SER A 45 -1.66 4.16 -10.41
CA SER A 45 -2.65 3.08 -10.58
C SER A 45 -2.66 2.03 -9.47
N VAL A 46 -1.59 1.94 -8.66
CA VAL A 46 -1.45 1.04 -7.52
C VAL A 46 -1.76 1.76 -6.21
N PHE A 47 -1.14 2.92 -5.97
CA PHE A 47 -1.32 3.73 -4.76
C PHE A 47 -2.33 4.85 -5.04
N VAL A 48 -3.55 4.66 -4.58
CA VAL A 48 -4.67 5.53 -4.92
C VAL A 48 -4.91 6.54 -3.80
N ASP A 49 -5.13 7.79 -4.19
CA ASP A 49 -5.62 8.84 -3.31
C ASP A 49 -7.11 9.10 -3.61
N ARG A 50 -7.97 9.07 -2.58
CA ARG A 50 -9.37 9.48 -2.69
C ARG A 50 -9.80 10.36 -1.54
N ASP A 51 -10.25 11.57 -1.86
CA ASP A 51 -10.78 12.54 -0.88
C ASP A 51 -12.30 12.50 -0.74
N TYR A 52 -13.02 12.03 -1.76
CA TYR A 52 -14.48 11.94 -1.76
C TYR A 52 -15.19 13.25 -1.31
N GLU A 53 -14.69 14.40 -1.75
CA GLU A 53 -15.23 15.72 -1.37
C GLU A 53 -16.73 15.82 -1.64
N GLY A 54 -17.51 16.23 -0.63
CA GLY A 54 -18.97 16.34 -0.71
C GLY A 54 -19.74 15.02 -0.66
N LEU A 55 -19.07 13.88 -0.49
CA LEU A 55 -19.69 12.56 -0.40
C LEU A 55 -19.69 12.02 1.04
N LYS A 56 -20.48 10.97 1.28
CA LYS A 56 -20.61 10.31 2.60
C LYS A 56 -19.34 9.57 3.03
N SER A 57 -18.54 9.11 2.08
CA SER A 57 -17.34 8.30 2.34
C SER A 57 -16.21 9.15 2.92
N LYS A 58 -15.46 8.57 3.86
CA LYS A 58 -14.28 9.24 4.43
C LYS A 58 -13.09 9.15 3.46
N PRO A 59 -12.20 10.16 3.41
CA PRO A 59 -10.98 10.10 2.63
C PRO A 59 -10.11 8.89 2.97
N GLU A 60 -9.44 8.33 1.96
CA GLU A 60 -8.63 7.12 2.10
C GLU A 60 -7.34 7.11 1.26
N TRP A 61 -6.39 6.32 1.73
CA TRP A 61 -5.21 5.87 0.99
C TRP A 61 -5.43 4.42 0.57
N GLY A 62 -5.51 4.17 -0.74
CA GLY A 62 -5.82 2.86 -1.30
C GLY A 62 -4.62 2.13 -1.90
N VAL A 63 -4.67 0.80 -1.88
CA VAL A 63 -3.80 -0.10 -2.66
C VAL A 63 -4.68 -0.94 -3.58
N ASN A 64 -4.56 -0.70 -4.88
CA ASN A 64 -5.27 -1.45 -5.91
C ASN A 64 -4.49 -2.71 -6.31
N ILE A 65 -4.92 -3.87 -5.79
CA ILE A 65 -4.28 -5.17 -5.99
C ILE A 65 -4.96 -5.88 -7.15
N SER A 66 -4.49 -5.55 -8.36
CA SER A 66 -4.85 -6.23 -9.60
C SER A 66 -3.67 -7.04 -10.12
N LYS A 67 -3.92 -8.03 -10.99
CA LYS A 67 -2.87 -8.81 -11.68
C LYS A 67 -1.89 -7.90 -12.43
N LYS A 68 -2.39 -6.82 -13.03
CA LYS A 68 -1.60 -5.80 -13.74
C LYS A 68 -0.70 -4.99 -12.79
N ASN A 69 -1.18 -4.68 -11.59
CA ASN A 69 -0.47 -3.83 -10.63
C ASN A 69 0.47 -4.61 -9.70
N LEU A 70 0.30 -5.93 -9.59
CA LEU A 70 1.08 -6.76 -8.67
C LEU A 70 2.61 -6.65 -8.89
N PRO A 71 3.13 -6.63 -10.14
CA PRO A 71 4.58 -6.45 -10.36
C PRO A 71 5.10 -5.11 -9.82
N SER A 72 4.30 -4.05 -9.84
CA SER A 72 4.69 -2.75 -9.29
C SER A 72 4.83 -2.74 -7.77
N LEU A 73 4.39 -3.80 -7.07
CA LEU A 73 4.60 -3.98 -5.64
C LEU A 73 5.94 -4.67 -5.32
N GLU A 74 6.62 -5.29 -6.29
CA GLU A 74 7.90 -5.98 -6.08
C GLU A 74 8.99 -5.12 -5.42
N PRO A 75 9.16 -3.83 -5.76
CA PRO A 75 10.11 -2.97 -5.06
C PRO A 75 9.83 -2.84 -3.57
N TYR A 76 8.63 -3.19 -3.09
CA TYR A 76 8.22 -3.09 -1.69
C TYR A 76 8.18 -4.43 -0.97
N LEU A 77 8.72 -5.50 -1.56
CA LEU A 77 8.83 -6.80 -0.87
C LEU A 77 9.48 -6.62 0.51
N PHE A 78 8.90 -7.27 1.51
CA PHE A 78 9.22 -7.05 2.93
C PHE A 78 10.72 -7.22 3.19
N GLU A 79 11.33 -8.31 2.70
CA GLU A 79 12.76 -8.57 2.90
C GLU A 79 13.65 -7.48 2.30
N SER A 80 13.35 -7.03 1.08
CA SER A 80 14.09 -5.96 0.39
C SER A 80 13.94 -4.62 1.10
N MET A 81 12.75 -4.36 1.64
CA MET A 81 12.46 -3.14 2.40
C MET A 81 13.17 -3.12 3.75
N VAL A 82 13.09 -4.19 4.55
CA VAL A 82 13.77 -4.27 5.85
C VAL A 82 15.28 -4.11 5.70
N LYS A 83 15.89 -4.75 4.69
CA LYS A 83 17.32 -4.57 4.39
C LYS A 83 17.67 -3.10 4.17
N ARG A 84 16.86 -2.34 3.42
CA ARG A 84 17.09 -0.89 3.20
C ARG A 84 16.90 0.00 4.43
N LEU A 85 16.21 -0.47 5.46
CA LEU A 85 15.96 0.31 6.69
C LEU A 85 16.97 0.02 7.80
N THR A 86 17.77 -1.04 7.65
CA THR A 86 18.71 -1.52 8.69
C THR A 86 20.18 -1.28 8.29
N ILE A 87 20.42 -0.65 7.14
CA ILE A 87 21.72 -0.23 6.62
C ILE A 87 21.70 1.29 6.53
#